data_AF-A0A1Y1IV32-F1
#
_entry.id   AF-A0A1Y1IV32-F1
#
_cell.length_a   1.000
_cell.length_b   1.000
_cell.length_c   1.000
_cell.angle_alpha   90.00
_cell.angle_beta   90.00
_cell.angle_gamma   90.00
#
_symmetry.space_group_name_H-M   'P 1'
#
loop_
_entity.id
_entity.type
_entity.pdbx_description
1 polymer ?
#
loop_
_entity_poly.entity_id
_entity_poly.type
_entity_poly.pdbx_seq_one_letter_code
_entity_poly.pdbx_strand_id
1 'polypeptide(L)'
;MRTMRRQMSGSITGTTGGGNVSANAPYGQTETFPLMNLPILLTNHPSKLRDVTEPAMLRRLLIFDFPNVYVSRTRFDPTNPRHQSVDEGLKARMQKNETLEQFLSWLVRGAVKFYAQGESIGAVPPSVQANLDTYLALNDKLQQFIDEHCTIDPQLRGNAAAFLKDYKAASGELTISVESLAARMNKKGFVKKKLETQNHLDLEYPHSN
;
A
#
# COMPACT_ATOMS: atom_id res chain seq x y z
N MET A 1 -14.41 6.18 -20.22
CA MET A 1 -13.24 6.23 -19.32
C MET A 1 -13.68 6.64 -17.90
N ARG A 2 -14.62 5.87 -17.33
CA ARG A 2 -15.26 6.12 -16.03
C ARG A 2 -14.90 4.95 -15.10
N THR A 3 -14.43 5.29 -13.90
CA THR A 3 -14.54 4.46 -12.69
C THR A 3 -13.62 3.23 -12.48
N MET A 4 -12.39 3.17 -13.01
CA MET A 4 -11.42 2.12 -12.61
C MET A 4 -10.58 2.45 -11.36
N ARG A 5 -10.63 3.69 -10.86
CA ARG A 5 -9.85 4.11 -9.68
C ARG A 5 -10.49 3.77 -8.33
N ARG A 6 -11.78 3.43 -8.27
CA ARG A 6 -12.52 3.26 -7.01
C ARG A 6 -12.45 1.84 -6.43
N GLN A 7 -12.09 0.84 -7.22
CA GLN A 7 -12.21 -0.58 -6.85
C GLN A 7 -10.90 -1.28 -6.43
N MET A 8 -9.73 -0.66 -6.64
CA MET A 8 -8.46 -1.39 -6.49
C MET A 8 -8.23 -1.94 -5.07
N SER A 9 -8.38 -1.15 -4.01
CA SER A 9 -8.01 -1.63 -2.66
C SER A 9 -8.94 -2.74 -2.13
N GLY A 10 -10.25 -2.63 -2.34
CA GLY A 10 -11.23 -3.64 -1.89
C GLY A 10 -11.19 -4.92 -2.74
N SER A 11 -10.96 -4.78 -4.04
CA SER A 11 -10.82 -5.94 -4.93
C SER A 11 -9.49 -6.66 -4.75
N ILE A 12 -8.39 -5.93 -4.45
CA ILE A 12 -7.07 -6.51 -4.20
C ILE A 12 -7.07 -7.25 -2.85
N THR A 13 -7.65 -6.66 -1.80
CA THR A 13 -7.76 -7.36 -0.49
C THR A 13 -8.65 -8.60 -0.59
N GLY A 14 -9.78 -8.52 -1.30
CA GLY A 14 -10.64 -9.68 -1.58
C GLY A 14 -9.96 -10.76 -2.44
N THR A 15 -9.04 -10.37 -3.33
CA THR A 15 -8.29 -11.32 -4.18
C THR A 15 -6.98 -11.83 -3.58
N THR A 16 -6.53 -11.29 -2.45
CA THR A 16 -5.29 -11.70 -1.76
C THR A 16 -5.54 -12.29 -0.37
N GLY A 17 -6.79 -12.24 0.09
CA GLY A 17 -7.21 -12.71 1.41
C GLY A 17 -7.57 -14.19 1.49
N GLY A 18 -7.57 -14.91 0.38
CA GLY A 18 -8.21 -16.22 0.26
C GLY A 18 -9.74 -16.11 0.22
N GLY A 19 -10.41 -17.23 0.01
CA GLY A 19 -11.88 -17.30 -0.13
C GLY A 19 -12.33 -17.56 -1.56
N ASN A 20 -13.60 -17.29 -1.85
CA ASN A 20 -14.19 -17.54 -3.16
C ASN A 20 -14.34 -16.25 -3.95
N VAL A 21 -14.06 -16.31 -5.25
CA VAL A 21 -14.37 -15.24 -6.21
C VAL A 21 -15.51 -15.71 -7.11
N SER A 22 -16.50 -14.83 -7.26
CA SER A 22 -17.54 -15.00 -8.27
C SER A 22 -17.14 -14.23 -9.52
N ALA A 23 -17.13 -14.92 -10.67
CA ALA A 23 -16.89 -14.31 -11.97
C ALA A 23 -18.08 -14.57 -12.90
N ASN A 24 -18.39 -13.58 -13.74
CA ASN A 24 -19.43 -13.69 -14.76
C ASN A 24 -18.77 -13.94 -16.10
N ALA A 25 -19.04 -15.10 -16.71
CA ALA A 25 -18.65 -15.32 -18.10
C ALA A 25 -19.45 -14.38 -19.02
N PRO A 26 -18.83 -13.78 -20.06
CA PRO A 26 -19.58 -13.07 -21.08
C PRO A 26 -20.67 -13.98 -21.67
N TYR A 27 -21.93 -13.57 -21.57
CA TYR A 27 -23.12 -14.34 -21.99
C TYR A 27 -23.32 -15.70 -21.28
N GLY A 28 -22.65 -15.92 -20.14
CA GLY A 28 -22.77 -17.15 -19.35
C GLY A 28 -23.32 -16.93 -17.95
N GLN A 29 -23.33 -17.99 -17.14
CA GLN A 29 -23.74 -17.94 -15.74
C GLN A 29 -22.62 -17.42 -14.84
N THR A 30 -23.00 -16.91 -13.68
CA THR A 30 -22.05 -16.56 -12.62
C THR A 30 -21.50 -17.83 -11.98
N GLU A 31 -20.20 -18.00 -12.01
CA GLU A 31 -19.52 -19.12 -11.34
C GLU A 31 -18.72 -18.61 -10.15
N THR A 32 -18.68 -19.40 -9.08
CA THR A 32 -17.94 -19.08 -7.85
C THR A 32 -16.90 -20.16 -7.60
N PHE A 33 -15.64 -19.77 -7.49
CA PHE A 33 -14.51 -20.68 -7.34
C PHE A 33 -13.55 -20.18 -6.25
N PRO A 34 -12.81 -21.09 -5.57
CA PRO A 34 -11.81 -20.70 -4.61
C PRO A 34 -10.67 -19.96 -5.30
N LEU A 35 -10.14 -18.96 -4.60
CA LEU A 35 -9.06 -18.15 -5.10
C LEU A 35 -7.74 -18.90 -5.02
N MET A 36 -7.15 -19.18 -6.17
CA MET A 36 -5.91 -19.97 -6.30
C MET A 36 -4.74 -19.18 -6.89
N ASN A 37 -4.87 -17.85 -7.08
CA ASN A 37 -3.85 -17.04 -7.72
C ASN A 37 -3.02 -16.22 -6.73
N LEU A 38 -1.74 -16.08 -7.04
CA LEU A 38 -0.85 -15.09 -6.43
C LEU A 38 -0.77 -13.87 -7.38
N PRO A 39 -1.36 -12.71 -7.04
CA PRO A 39 -1.25 -11.53 -7.88
C PRO A 39 0.17 -10.95 -7.80
N ILE A 40 0.82 -10.83 -8.96
CA ILE A 40 2.14 -10.19 -9.12
C ILE A 40 1.95 -8.95 -9.98
N LEU A 41 2.34 -7.78 -9.45
CA LEU A 41 2.33 -6.52 -10.19
C LEU A 41 3.76 -6.13 -10.56
N LEU A 42 4.03 -6.08 -11.87
CA LEU A 42 5.29 -5.58 -12.42
C LEU A 42 5.06 -4.16 -12.94
N THR A 43 5.70 -3.18 -12.33
CA THR A 43 5.54 -1.77 -12.70
C THR A 43 6.77 -0.94 -12.35
N ASN A 44 7.07 0.06 -13.19
CA ASN A 44 8.08 1.08 -12.90
C ASN A 44 7.51 2.23 -12.04
N HIS A 45 6.18 2.29 -11.92
CA HIS A 45 5.45 3.30 -11.18
C HIS A 45 4.48 2.60 -10.23
N PRO A 46 4.87 2.37 -8.97
CA PRO A 46 4.02 1.66 -8.04
C PRO A 46 2.73 2.47 -7.80
N SER A 47 1.61 1.76 -7.71
CA SER A 47 0.30 2.40 -7.53
C SER A 47 0.25 3.12 -6.20
N LYS A 48 -0.49 4.23 -6.14
CA LYS A 48 -0.66 4.96 -4.88
C LYS A 48 -1.68 4.26 -3.99
N LEU A 49 -1.32 3.95 -2.75
CA LEU A 49 -2.30 3.47 -1.78
C LEU A 49 -3.22 4.62 -1.37
N ARG A 50 -4.49 4.29 -1.17
CA ARG A 50 -5.46 5.25 -0.64
C ARG A 50 -5.31 5.41 0.88
N ASP A 51 -4.99 4.33 1.57
CA ASP A 51 -4.79 4.30 3.01
C ASP A 51 -3.62 3.36 3.34
N VAL A 52 -2.51 3.92 3.79
CA VAL A 52 -1.31 3.17 4.18
C VAL A 52 -1.42 2.55 5.56
N THR A 53 -2.50 2.82 6.30
CA THR A 53 -2.70 2.33 7.67
C THR A 53 -3.59 1.08 7.74
N GLU A 54 -3.97 0.52 6.59
CA GLU A 54 -4.90 -0.59 6.48
C GLU A 54 -4.17 -1.93 6.75
N PRO A 55 -4.41 -2.62 7.88
CA PRO A 55 -3.59 -3.76 8.28
C PRO A 55 -3.68 -4.95 7.34
N ALA A 56 -4.80 -5.14 6.63
CA ALA A 56 -4.97 -6.26 5.72
C ALA A 56 -4.04 -6.13 4.50
N MET A 57 -3.89 -4.93 3.95
CA MET A 57 -2.94 -4.63 2.88
C MET A 57 -1.50 -4.75 3.37
N LEU A 58 -1.17 -4.17 4.54
CA LEU A 58 0.20 -4.14 5.06
C LEU A 58 0.80 -5.53 5.27
N ARG A 59 0.00 -6.50 5.72
CA ARG A 59 0.47 -7.88 5.95
C ARG A 59 0.66 -8.70 4.66
N ARG A 60 0.19 -8.20 3.51
CA ARG A 60 0.14 -8.94 2.23
C ARG A 60 1.06 -8.35 1.16
N LEU A 61 1.53 -7.13 1.32
CA LEU A 61 2.39 -6.47 0.35
C LEU A 61 3.85 -6.91 0.52
N LEU A 62 4.44 -7.41 -0.56
CA LEU A 62 5.87 -7.61 -0.70
C LEU A 62 6.37 -6.74 -1.85
N ILE A 63 7.37 -5.90 -1.60
CA ILE A 63 7.91 -4.97 -2.59
C ILE A 63 9.35 -5.34 -2.91
N PHE A 64 9.55 -5.76 -4.15
CA PHE A 64 10.86 -6.08 -4.71
C PHE A 64 11.29 -4.95 -5.62
N ASP A 65 12.35 -4.26 -5.24
CA ASP A 65 13.00 -3.29 -6.10
C ASP A 65 14.09 -3.96 -6.94
N PHE A 66 14.16 -3.59 -8.21
CA PHE A 66 15.15 -4.04 -9.17
C PHE A 66 15.96 -2.82 -9.64
N PRO A 67 16.94 -2.36 -8.84
CA PRO A 67 17.60 -1.08 -9.07
C PRO A 67 18.61 -1.10 -10.23
N ASN A 68 18.99 -2.29 -10.70
CA ASN A 68 20.00 -2.46 -11.74
C ASN A 68 19.43 -2.15 -13.12
N VAL A 69 20.23 -1.46 -13.92
CA VAL A 69 19.95 -1.19 -15.33
C VAL A 69 20.93 -2.00 -16.17
N TYR A 70 20.39 -2.93 -16.97
CA TYR A 70 21.19 -3.78 -17.83
C TYR A 70 21.43 -3.11 -19.19
N VAL A 71 22.68 -2.76 -19.48
CA VAL A 71 23.07 -1.98 -20.65
C VAL A 71 24.11 -2.71 -21.51
N SER A 72 24.13 -2.40 -22.80
CA SER A 72 25.16 -2.88 -23.74
C SER A 72 26.52 -2.30 -23.39
N ARG A 73 27.61 -2.96 -23.85
CA ARG A 73 28.99 -2.48 -23.63
C ARG A 73 29.20 -1.03 -24.07
N THR A 74 28.51 -0.59 -25.12
CA THR A 74 28.59 0.78 -25.66
C THR A 74 27.96 1.84 -24.75
N ARG A 75 27.00 1.47 -23.89
CA ARG A 75 26.30 2.36 -22.96
C ARG A 75 26.67 2.10 -21.51
N PHE A 76 27.61 1.19 -21.27
CA PHE A 76 28.07 0.85 -19.94
C PHE A 76 28.89 2.00 -19.36
N ASP A 77 28.55 2.38 -18.14
CA ASP A 77 29.25 3.43 -17.40
C ASP A 77 29.75 2.80 -16.10
N PRO A 78 31.08 2.63 -15.94
CA PRO A 78 31.65 2.01 -14.75
C PRO A 78 31.48 2.86 -13.48
N THR A 79 31.15 4.15 -13.63
CA THR A 79 30.93 5.04 -12.47
C THR A 79 29.52 4.92 -11.91
N ASN A 80 28.57 4.38 -12.68
CA ASN A 80 27.20 4.18 -12.23
C ASN A 80 27.05 2.80 -11.56
N PRO A 81 26.84 2.72 -10.23
CA PRO A 81 26.76 1.46 -9.50
C PRO A 81 25.56 0.58 -9.90
N ARG A 82 24.56 1.16 -10.59
CA ARG A 82 23.38 0.44 -11.08
C ARG A 82 23.59 -0.18 -12.46
N HIS A 83 24.59 0.26 -13.22
CA HIS A 83 24.84 -0.28 -14.55
C HIS A 83 25.39 -1.70 -14.44
N GLN A 84 24.71 -2.62 -15.10
CA GLN A 84 25.13 -4.01 -15.23
C GLN A 84 25.25 -4.35 -16.71
N SER A 85 26.21 -5.21 -17.05
CA SER A 85 26.33 -5.68 -18.43
C SER A 85 25.12 -6.53 -18.80
N VAL A 86 24.46 -6.21 -19.91
CA VAL A 86 23.37 -7.03 -20.44
C VAL A 86 23.89 -8.38 -20.95
N ASP A 87 23.17 -9.44 -20.61
CA ASP A 87 23.40 -10.76 -21.18
C ASP A 87 22.40 -11.01 -22.31
N GLU A 88 22.84 -10.77 -23.55
CA GLU A 88 22.01 -10.90 -24.76
C GLU A 88 21.54 -12.34 -24.99
N GLY A 89 22.32 -13.33 -24.54
CA GLY A 89 22.01 -14.74 -24.68
C GLY A 89 21.07 -15.29 -23.60
N LEU A 90 20.81 -14.53 -22.53
CA LEU A 90 20.03 -14.99 -21.38
C LEU A 90 18.64 -15.49 -21.80
N LYS A 91 17.93 -14.71 -22.63
CA LYS A 91 16.59 -15.08 -23.09
C LYS A 91 16.60 -16.43 -23.81
N ALA A 92 17.52 -16.63 -24.75
CA ALA A 92 17.64 -17.87 -25.50
C ALA A 92 18.01 -19.05 -24.59
N ARG A 93 18.92 -18.86 -23.61
CA ARG A 93 19.28 -19.91 -22.64
C ARG A 93 18.11 -20.28 -21.72
N MET A 94 17.32 -19.31 -21.29
CA MET A 94 16.13 -19.55 -20.44
C MET A 94 15.03 -20.32 -21.17
N GLN A 95 15.01 -20.30 -22.50
CA GLN A 95 14.03 -21.01 -23.34
C GLN A 95 14.47 -22.43 -23.73
N LYS A 96 15.70 -22.84 -23.40
CA LYS A 96 16.16 -24.22 -23.67
C LYS A 96 15.40 -25.21 -22.78
N ASN A 97 15.05 -26.36 -23.34
CA ASN A 97 14.33 -27.43 -22.63
C ASN A 97 15.03 -27.82 -21.32
N GLU A 98 16.35 -28.01 -21.36
CA GLU A 98 17.17 -28.33 -20.19
C GLU A 98 16.99 -27.31 -19.05
N THR A 99 16.99 -26.02 -19.38
CA THR A 99 16.79 -24.93 -18.40
C THR A 99 15.37 -24.93 -17.86
N LEU A 100 14.37 -25.17 -18.72
CA LEU A 100 12.96 -25.25 -18.32
C LEU A 100 12.71 -26.44 -17.38
N GLU A 101 13.31 -27.60 -17.67
CA GLU A 101 13.24 -28.80 -16.82
C GLU A 101 13.90 -28.56 -15.46
N GLN A 102 15.07 -27.93 -15.43
CA GLN A 102 15.74 -27.54 -14.19
C GLN A 102 14.91 -26.54 -13.38
N PHE A 103 14.34 -25.53 -14.04
CA PHE A 103 13.49 -24.53 -13.41
C PHE A 103 12.23 -25.16 -12.81
N LEU A 104 11.58 -26.08 -13.54
CA LEU A 104 10.43 -26.83 -13.03
C LEU A 104 10.82 -27.68 -11.82
N SER A 105 11.96 -28.37 -11.86
CA SER A 105 12.46 -29.14 -10.70
C SER A 105 12.68 -28.25 -9.48
N TRP A 106 13.24 -27.05 -9.69
CA TRP A 106 13.42 -26.06 -8.63
C TRP A 106 12.08 -25.58 -8.06
N LEU A 107 11.09 -25.27 -8.92
CA LEU A 107 9.73 -24.89 -8.49
C LEU A 107 9.05 -25.98 -7.66
N VAL A 108 9.09 -27.23 -8.11
CA VAL A 108 8.49 -28.38 -7.40
C VAL A 108 9.13 -28.56 -6.02
N ARG A 109 10.46 -28.48 -5.93
CA ARG A 109 11.17 -28.53 -4.63
C ARG A 109 10.78 -27.36 -3.73
N GLY A 110 10.62 -26.17 -4.28
CA GLY A 110 10.12 -25.00 -3.57
C GLY A 110 8.71 -25.21 -3.03
N ALA A 111 7.79 -25.72 -3.85
CA ALA A 111 6.42 -26.01 -3.47
C ALA A 111 6.35 -27.05 -2.33
N VAL A 112 7.10 -28.15 -2.43
CA VAL A 112 7.18 -29.16 -1.36
C VAL A 112 7.60 -28.53 -0.03
N LYS A 113 8.63 -27.67 -0.04
CA LYS A 113 9.07 -26.96 1.17
C LYS A 113 8.00 -26.02 1.72
N PHE A 114 7.35 -25.26 0.84
CA PHE A 114 6.29 -24.33 1.22
C PHE A 114 5.11 -25.02 1.90
N TYR A 115 4.61 -26.12 1.33
CA TYR A 115 3.53 -26.90 1.93
C TYR A 115 3.97 -27.60 3.22
N ALA A 116 5.19 -28.14 3.27
CA ALA A 116 5.73 -28.74 4.50
C ALA A 116 5.85 -27.74 5.66
N GLN A 117 5.96 -26.44 5.37
CA GLN A 117 6.03 -25.34 6.34
C GLN A 117 4.66 -24.72 6.65
N GLY A 118 3.55 -25.35 6.24
CA GLY A 118 2.21 -24.87 6.52
C GLY A 118 1.83 -23.62 5.71
N GLU A 119 2.24 -23.58 4.44
CA GLU A 119 1.94 -22.48 3.50
C GLU A 119 2.53 -21.12 3.93
N SER A 120 3.69 -21.16 4.58
CA SER A 120 4.44 -19.98 5.00
C SER A 120 5.69 -19.78 4.14
N ILE A 121 5.94 -18.54 3.72
CA ILE A 121 7.18 -18.12 3.05
C ILE A 121 8.31 -17.82 4.05
N GLY A 122 8.09 -18.03 5.35
CA GLY A 122 9.04 -17.74 6.41
C GLY A 122 9.18 -16.25 6.70
N ALA A 123 10.33 -15.86 7.25
CA ALA A 123 10.62 -14.47 7.57
C ALA A 123 10.88 -13.64 6.30
N VAL A 124 10.22 -12.49 6.20
CA VAL A 124 10.45 -11.54 5.10
C VAL A 124 11.88 -10.98 5.21
N PRO A 125 12.69 -11.01 4.14
CA PRO A 125 14.04 -10.47 4.17
C PRO A 125 14.07 -8.97 4.54
N PRO A 126 15.09 -8.49 5.28
CA PRO A 126 15.17 -7.09 5.70
C PRO A 126 15.14 -6.08 4.54
N SER A 127 15.72 -6.43 3.39
CA SER A 127 15.68 -5.57 2.19
C SER A 127 14.27 -5.41 1.63
N VAL A 128 13.45 -6.46 1.66
CA VAL A 128 12.05 -6.41 1.22
C VAL A 128 11.21 -5.60 2.20
N GLN A 129 11.47 -5.74 3.50
CA GLN A 129 10.82 -4.92 4.53
C GLN A 129 11.17 -3.43 4.36
N ALA A 130 12.45 -3.09 4.15
CA ALA A 130 12.88 -1.71 3.93
C ALA A 130 12.25 -1.08 2.67
N ASN A 131 12.09 -1.87 1.59
CA ASN A 131 11.38 -1.42 0.39
C ASN A 131 9.90 -1.12 0.68
N LEU A 132 9.24 -1.98 1.47
CA LEU A 132 7.88 -1.76 1.91
C LEU A 132 7.77 -0.48 2.74
N ASP A 133 8.64 -0.31 3.73
CA ASP A 133 8.64 0.86 4.61
C ASP A 133 8.83 2.16 3.81
N THR A 134 9.78 2.15 2.86
CA THR A 134 10.02 3.29 1.94
C THR A 134 8.78 3.59 1.10
N TYR A 135 8.15 2.56 0.54
CA TYR A 135 6.92 2.74 -0.24
C TYR A 135 5.78 3.30 0.61
N LEU A 136 5.61 2.84 1.84
CA LEU A 136 4.58 3.35 2.75
C LEU A 136 4.82 4.82 3.10
N ALA A 137 6.06 5.18 3.45
CA ALA A 137 6.42 6.56 3.74
C ALA A 137 6.14 7.52 2.57
N LEU A 138 6.46 7.11 1.34
CA LEU A 138 6.17 7.90 0.14
C LEU A 138 4.67 8.05 -0.16
N ASN A 139 3.85 7.11 0.30
CA ASN A 139 2.40 7.10 0.07
C ASN A 139 1.57 7.64 1.24
N ASP A 140 2.20 7.95 2.38
CA ASP A 140 1.52 8.50 3.55
C ASP A 140 1.29 10.02 3.42
N LYS A 141 0.33 10.37 2.56
CA LYS A 141 -0.07 11.77 2.33
C LYS A 141 -0.54 12.47 3.61
N LEU A 142 -1.10 11.72 4.55
CA LEU A 142 -1.57 12.29 5.81
C LEU A 142 -0.37 12.68 6.69
N GLN A 143 0.64 11.82 6.77
CA GLN A 143 1.87 12.16 7.49
C GLN A 143 2.58 13.34 6.84
N GLN A 144 2.75 13.33 5.51
CA GLN A 144 3.37 14.44 4.77
C GLN A 144 2.64 15.76 5.04
N PHE A 145 1.30 15.76 5.01
CA PHE A 145 0.52 16.94 5.34
C PHE A 145 0.71 17.42 6.78
N ILE A 146 0.76 16.49 7.75
CA ILE A 146 0.99 16.83 9.15
C ILE A 146 2.39 17.46 9.33
N ASP A 147 3.41 16.87 8.71
CA ASP A 147 4.79 17.32 8.84
C ASP A 147 5.02 18.69 8.17
N GLU A 148 4.36 18.95 7.03
CA GLU A 148 4.54 20.17 6.25
C GLU A 148 3.63 21.34 6.69
N HIS A 149 2.43 21.05 7.20
CA HIS A 149 1.40 22.07 7.42
C HIS A 149 0.91 22.17 8.86
N CYS A 150 1.33 21.29 9.77
CA CYS A 150 0.85 21.29 11.15
C CYS A 150 1.99 21.50 12.16
N THR A 151 1.68 22.25 13.22
CA THR A 151 2.51 22.28 14.44
C THR A 151 1.95 21.25 15.42
N ILE A 152 2.82 20.36 15.92
CA ILE A 152 2.42 19.29 16.83
C ILE A 152 2.79 19.67 18.26
N ASP A 153 1.78 19.81 19.11
CA ASP A 153 1.93 20.01 20.56
C ASP A 153 0.75 19.35 21.29
N PRO A 154 0.97 18.65 22.42
CA PRO A 154 -0.10 18.01 23.21
C PRO A 154 -1.24 18.95 23.65
N GLN A 155 -0.97 20.25 23.79
CA GLN A 155 -1.93 21.29 24.19
C GLN A 155 -2.67 21.90 23.01
N LEU A 156 -2.13 21.80 21.79
CA LEU A 156 -2.78 22.38 20.60
C LEU A 156 -3.99 21.55 20.17
N ARG A 157 -5.03 22.25 19.71
CA ARG A 157 -6.25 21.65 19.17
C ARG A 157 -6.61 22.38 17.88
N GLY A 158 -6.87 21.61 16.82
CA GLY A 158 -7.35 22.12 15.55
C GLY A 158 -8.85 21.91 15.39
N ASN A 159 -9.51 22.80 14.65
CA ASN A 159 -10.87 22.57 14.20
C ASN A 159 -10.88 21.45 13.15
N ALA A 160 -11.64 20.38 13.40
CA ALA A 160 -11.67 19.21 12.52
C ALA A 160 -12.22 19.49 11.10
N ALA A 161 -13.16 20.43 10.96
CA ALA A 161 -13.72 20.81 9.66
C ALA A 161 -12.72 21.65 8.85
N ALA A 162 -12.01 22.57 9.51
CA ALA A 162 -10.92 23.32 8.89
C ALA A 162 -9.78 22.38 8.44
N PHE A 163 -9.35 21.48 9.33
CA PHE A 163 -8.31 20.48 9.01
C PHE A 163 -8.70 19.61 7.80
N LEU A 164 -9.95 19.13 7.75
CA LEU A 164 -10.43 18.34 6.61
C LEU A 164 -10.38 19.14 5.30
N LYS A 165 -10.75 20.43 5.34
CA LYS A 165 -10.71 21.31 4.17
C LYS A 165 -9.27 21.47 3.67
N ASP A 166 -8.35 21.77 4.57
CA ASP A 166 -6.95 22.02 4.23
C ASP A 166 -6.25 20.73 3.75
N TYR A 167 -6.50 19.61 4.42
CA TYR A 167 -6.01 18.30 3.98
C TYR A 167 -6.51 17.93 2.58
N LYS A 168 -7.80 18.19 2.27
CA LYS A 168 -8.34 17.94 0.92
C LYS A 168 -7.64 18.79 -0.15
N ALA A 169 -7.36 20.05 0.17
CA ALA A 169 -6.69 20.97 -0.74
C ALA A 169 -5.24 20.52 -1.02
N ALA A 170 -4.49 20.11 0.01
CA ALA A 170 -3.10 19.70 -0.12
C ALA A 170 -2.94 18.28 -0.72
N SER A 171 -3.73 17.31 -0.26
CA SER A 171 -3.57 15.89 -0.66
C SER A 171 -4.21 15.52 -2.00
N GLY A 172 -5.14 16.36 -2.48
CA GLY A 172 -6.02 16.08 -3.61
C GLY A 172 -7.06 14.97 -3.35
N GLU A 173 -7.20 14.48 -2.12
CA GLU A 173 -8.15 13.41 -1.76
C GLU A 173 -9.56 13.98 -1.47
N LEU A 174 -10.24 14.49 -2.50
CA LEU A 174 -11.50 15.23 -2.35
C LEU A 174 -12.66 14.43 -1.71
N THR A 175 -12.64 13.10 -1.83
CA THR A 175 -13.74 12.20 -1.44
C THR A 175 -13.61 11.60 -0.03
N ILE A 176 -12.59 11.98 0.73
CA ILE A 176 -12.45 11.50 2.12
C ILE A 176 -13.53 12.12 3.03
N SER A 177 -14.13 11.29 3.89
CA SER A 177 -15.10 11.73 4.90
C SER A 177 -14.40 12.16 6.18
N VAL A 178 -15.10 12.92 7.03
CA VAL A 178 -14.58 13.35 8.34
C VAL A 178 -14.24 12.14 9.21
N GLU A 179 -15.09 11.12 9.20
CA GLU A 179 -14.95 9.90 10.00
C GLU A 179 -13.74 9.08 9.54
N SER A 180 -13.57 8.92 8.23
CA SER A 180 -12.42 8.21 7.66
C SER A 180 -11.11 8.92 7.96
N LEU A 181 -11.08 10.25 7.85
CA LEU A 181 -9.89 11.04 8.22
C LEU A 181 -9.61 10.94 9.73
N ALA A 182 -10.64 11.03 10.57
CA ALA A 182 -10.50 10.90 12.02
C ALA A 182 -9.98 9.51 12.44
N ALA A 183 -10.43 8.44 11.78
CA ALA A 183 -9.93 7.09 12.02
C ALA A 183 -8.43 6.96 11.67
N ARG A 184 -8.00 7.56 10.55
CA ARG A 184 -6.57 7.58 10.16
C ARG A 184 -5.72 8.41 11.13
N MET A 185 -6.23 9.58 11.55
CA MET A 185 -5.59 10.43 12.55
C MET A 185 -5.42 9.69 13.89
N ASN A 186 -6.43 8.93 14.32
CA ASN A 186 -6.36 8.12 15.54
C ASN A 186 -5.25 7.07 15.48
N LYS A 187 -5.11 6.37 14.36
CA LYS A 187 -4.00 5.41 14.15
C LYS A 187 -2.61 6.07 14.19
N LYS A 188 -2.53 7.38 13.93
CA LYS A 188 -1.31 8.19 14.07
C LYS A 188 -1.13 8.81 15.46
N GLY A 189 -2.02 8.51 16.42
CA GLY A 189 -1.97 9.00 17.79
C GLY A 189 -2.78 10.28 18.06
N PHE A 190 -3.51 10.81 17.07
CA PHE A 190 -4.32 12.02 17.24
C PHE A 190 -5.78 11.69 17.54
N VAL A 191 -6.29 12.13 18.69
CA VAL A 191 -7.65 11.81 19.14
C VAL A 191 -8.61 12.97 18.88
N LYS A 192 -9.76 12.68 18.27
CA LYS A 192 -10.88 13.62 18.17
C LYS A 192 -11.56 13.73 19.53
N LYS A 193 -11.55 14.92 20.14
CA LYS A 193 -12.38 15.23 21.31
C LYS A 193 -13.64 15.97 20.89
N LYS A 194 -14.75 15.67 21.55
CA LYS A 194 -15.97 16.49 21.43
C LYS A 194 -15.68 17.81 22.13
N LEU A 195 -16.12 18.94 21.57
CA LEU A 195 -16.15 20.17 22.35
C LEU A 195 -17.06 19.91 23.55
N GLU A 196 -16.53 20.00 24.76
CA GLU A 196 -17.38 20.15 25.93
C GLU A 196 -18.06 21.50 25.76
N THR A 197 -19.36 21.49 25.48
CA THR A 197 -20.20 22.65 25.71
C THR A 197 -20.04 22.96 27.19
N GLN A 198 -19.25 23.97 27.54
CA GLN A 198 -19.39 24.57 28.86
C GLN A 198 -20.86 24.99 28.97
N ASN A 199 -21.57 24.36 29.89
CA ASN A 199 -22.85 24.88 30.36
C ASN A 199 -22.63 26.36 30.63
N HIS A 200 -23.44 27.18 29.96
CA HIS A 200 -23.57 28.59 30.26
C HIS A 200 -23.96 28.67 31.75
N LEU A 201 -22.98 28.83 32.63
CA LEU A 201 -23.24 29.33 33.96
C LEU A 201 -23.64 30.77 33.73
N ASP A 202 -24.94 31.00 33.73
CA ASP A 202 -25.53 32.32 33.86
C ASP A 202 -24.81 33.01 35.02
N LEU A 203 -23.93 33.95 34.67
CA LEU A 203 -23.43 34.94 35.61
C LEU A 203 -24.64 35.83 35.95
N GLU A 204 -25.45 35.39 36.92
CA GLU A 204 -26.32 36.27 37.67
C GLU A 204 -25.45 37.38 38.25
N TYR A 205 -25.64 38.59 37.74
CA TYR A 205 -25.13 39.78 38.41
C TYR A 205 -25.95 39.99 39.69
N PRO A 206 -25.33 40.03 40.88
CA PRO A 206 -26.02 40.45 42.07
C PRO A 206 -26.36 41.94 41.95
N HIS A 207 -27.65 42.24 42.00
CA HIS A 207 -28.15 43.59 42.25
C HIS A 207 -27.51 44.16 43.52
N SER A 208 -27.09 45.42 43.45
CA SER A 208 -26.80 46.26 44.62
C SER A 208 -27.57 47.57 44.47
N ASN A 209 -28.24 47.93 45.57
CA ASN A 209 -29.27 48.96 45.78
C ASN A 209 -29.07 50.32 45.10
#